data_AF-A0A3D5CH50-F1
#
_entry.id   AF-A0A3D5CH50-F1
#
_cell.length_a   1.000
_cell.length_b   1.000
_cell.length_c   1.000
_cell.angle_alpha   90.00
_cell.angle_beta   90.00
_cell.angle_gamma   90.00
#
_symmetry.space_group_name_H-M   'P 1'
#
loop_
_entity.id
_entity.type
_entity.pdbx_description
1 polymer ?
#
loop_
_entity_poly.entity_id
_entity_poly.type
_entity_poly.pdbx_seq_one_letter_code
_entity_poly.pdbx_strand_id
1 'polypeptide(L)'
;MHTFVLAGGCFWCLDAAYRALRGVSSVVSGYVGGTVENPSYEQVCTGRTGHAEAVAVTFDPDVISDDVILDAFFTMHDPRQLNRQGND
;
A
#
# COMPACT_ATOMS: atom_id res chain seq x y z
N MET A 1 -5.61 -8.08 -16.01
CA MET A 1 -4.90 -7.86 -14.73
C MET A 1 -4.45 -6.43 -14.66
N HIS A 2 -4.83 -5.72 -13.59
CA HIS A 2 -4.34 -4.39 -13.24
C HIS A 2 -3.49 -4.47 -11.97
N THR A 3 -2.60 -3.49 -11.78
CA THR A 3 -1.80 -3.36 -10.55
C THR A 3 -1.80 -1.93 -10.09
N PHE A 4 -2.23 -1.70 -8.84
CA PHE A 4 -2.08 -0.41 -8.16
C PHE A 4 -1.00 -0.48 -7.09
N VAL A 5 -0.23 0.59 -6.97
CA VAL A 5 0.75 0.78 -5.89
C VAL A 5 0.18 1.82 -4.95
N LEU A 6 -0.14 1.39 -3.73
CA LEU A 6 -0.91 2.17 -2.76
C LEU A 6 -0.14 2.29 -1.45
N ALA A 7 0.08 3.54 -1.00
CA ALA A 7 0.75 3.86 0.25
C ALA A 7 -0.24 4.55 1.20
N GLY A 8 -0.52 3.95 2.36
CA GLY A 8 -1.59 4.41 3.26
C GLY A 8 -1.32 4.23 4.75
N GLY A 9 -0.06 4.01 5.15
CA GLY A 9 0.34 3.65 6.51
C GLY A 9 0.98 2.26 6.55
N CYS A 10 0.91 1.57 7.70
CA CYS A 10 1.51 0.25 7.87
C CYS A 10 1.05 -0.73 6.77
N PHE A 11 2.00 -1.22 5.96
CA PHE A 11 1.71 -2.10 4.84
C PHE A 11 1.15 -3.48 5.25
N TRP A 12 1.32 -3.92 6.50
CA TRP A 12 0.80 -5.19 6.99
C TRP A 12 -0.72 -5.17 7.07
N CYS A 13 -1.28 -4.02 7.49
CA CYS A 13 -2.73 -3.81 7.54
C CYS A 13 -3.33 -3.82 6.13
N LEU A 14 -2.70 -3.11 5.19
CA LEU A 14 -3.15 -3.06 3.80
C LEU A 14 -3.01 -4.43 3.12
N ASP A 15 -1.89 -5.12 3.29
CA ASP A 15 -1.64 -6.45 2.71
C ASP A 15 -2.68 -7.46 3.17
N ALA A 16 -2.95 -7.53 4.48
CA ALA A 16 -3.95 -8.43 5.04
C ALA A 16 -5.36 -8.14 4.50
N ALA A 17 -5.73 -6.86 4.38
CA ALA A 17 -7.06 -6.47 3.92
C ALA A 17 -7.26 -6.77 2.42
N TYR A 18 -6.29 -6.46 1.56
CA TYR A 18 -6.41 -6.72 0.13
C TYR A 18 -6.40 -8.20 -0.21
N ARG A 19 -5.63 -9.03 0.50
CA ARG A 19 -5.61 -10.49 0.29
C ARG A 19 -6.97 -11.16 0.53
N ALA A 20 -7.84 -10.54 1.32
CA ALA A 20 -9.17 -11.06 1.59
C ALA A 20 -10.19 -10.76 0.46
N LEU A 21 -9.86 -9.86 -0.47
CA LEU A 21 -10.77 -9.47 -1.55
C LEU A 21 -10.76 -10.48 -2.69
N ARG A 22 -11.95 -10.95 -3.08
CA ARG A 22 -12.11 -11.81 -4.25
C ARG A 22 -11.76 -11.02 -5.52
N GLY A 23 -10.88 -11.58 -6.35
CA GLY A 23 -10.39 -10.93 -7.57
C GLY A 23 -8.97 -10.36 -7.41
N VAL A 24 -8.48 -10.20 -6.18
CA VAL A 24 -7.07 -9.91 -5.91
C VAL A 24 -6.26 -11.21 -6.07
N SER A 25 -5.24 -11.18 -6.92
CA SER A 25 -4.38 -12.33 -7.23
C SER A 25 -3.02 -12.26 -6.54
N SER A 26 -2.53 -11.06 -6.24
CA SER A 26 -1.27 -10.86 -5.54
C SER A 26 -1.27 -9.55 -4.77
N VAL A 27 -0.62 -9.56 -3.60
CA VAL A 27 -0.28 -8.36 -2.84
C VAL A 27 1.19 -8.48 -2.45
N VAL A 28 1.97 -7.43 -2.74
CA VAL A 28 3.40 -7.38 -2.43
C VAL A 28 3.68 -6.13 -1.61
N SER A 29 4.14 -6.31 -0.37
CA SER A 29 4.56 -5.22 0.50
C SER A 29 5.96 -4.72 0.11
N GLY A 30 6.16 -3.41 0.11
CA GLY A 30 7.44 -2.80 -0.25
C GLY A 30 7.52 -1.31 0.05
N TYR A 31 8.51 -0.64 -0.56
CA TYR A 31 8.83 0.76 -0.31
C TYR A 31 8.90 1.53 -1.63
N VAL A 32 8.26 2.70 -1.70
CA VAL A 32 8.21 3.53 -2.92
C VAL A 32 8.26 5.03 -2.58
N GLY A 33 8.57 5.85 -3.59
CA GLY A 33 8.52 7.32 -3.49
C GLY A 33 9.78 7.98 -2.92
N GLY A 34 10.73 7.20 -2.40
CA GLY A 34 12.00 7.70 -1.89
C GLY A 34 13.14 7.69 -2.90
N THR A 35 14.35 7.97 -2.42
CA THR A 35 15.55 8.19 -3.26
C THR A 35 16.64 7.14 -3.10
N VAL A 36 16.58 6.32 -2.04
CA VAL A 36 17.57 5.27 -1.78
C VAL A 36 17.20 4.01 -2.58
N GLU A 37 18.10 3.52 -3.42
CA GLU A 37 17.89 2.27 -4.16
C GLU A 37 17.97 1.04 -3.24
N ASN A 38 17.06 0.07 -3.45
CA ASN A 38 17.00 -1.19 -2.71
C ASN A 38 17.08 -1.02 -1.17
N PRO A 39 16.23 -0.18 -0.56
CA PRO A 39 16.33 0.11 0.87
C PRO A 39 15.94 -1.11 1.71
N SER A 40 16.61 -1.31 2.85
CA SER A 40 16.15 -2.24 3.89
C SER A 40 15.05 -1.60 4.75
N TYR A 41 14.30 -2.43 5.49
CA TYR A 41 13.30 -1.97 6.47
C TYR A 41 13.92 -1.00 7.47
N GLU A 42 15.07 -1.35 8.04
CA GLU A 42 15.76 -0.54 9.05
C GLU A 42 16.17 0.83 8.48
N GLN A 43 16.58 0.89 7.21
CA GLN A 43 16.89 2.16 6.56
C GLN A 43 15.64 3.03 6.42
N VAL A 44 14.51 2.46 6.02
CA VAL A 44 13.23 3.19 5.89
C VAL A 44 12.73 3.69 7.25
N CYS A 45 12.82 2.87 8.30
CA CYS A 45 12.42 3.27 9.66
C CYS A 45 13.20 4.48 10.21
N THR A 46 14.35 4.84 9.63
CA THR A 46 15.05 6.09 10.00
C THR A 46 14.32 7.36 9.53
N GLY A 47 13.36 7.24 8.60
CA GLY A 47 12.69 8.36 7.93
C GLY A 47 13.56 9.12 6.92
N ARG A 48 14.81 8.70 6.69
CA ARG A 48 15.78 9.45 5.87
C ARG A 48 15.82 9.06 4.40
N THR A 49 15.22 7.92 4.04
CA THR A 49 15.22 7.42 2.66
C THR A 49 14.18 8.10 1.77
N GLY A 50 13.19 8.76 2.38
CA GLY A 50 12.05 9.37 1.71
C GLY A 50 11.00 8.36 1.20
N HIS A 51 11.18 7.07 1.46
CA HIS A 51 10.21 6.06 1.05
C HIS A 51 8.99 6.02 1.97
N ALA A 52 7.84 5.71 1.40
CA ALA A 52 6.65 5.30 2.12
C ALA A 52 6.49 3.77 2.06
N GLU A 53 5.93 3.19 3.12
CA GLU A 53 5.40 1.83 3.07
C GLU A 53 4.22 1.76 2.12
N ALA A 54 4.23 0.78 1.22
CA ALA A 54 3.21 0.60 0.21
C ALA A 54 2.96 -0.88 -0.10
N VAL A 55 1.81 -1.14 -0.72
CA VAL A 55 1.48 -2.44 -1.31
C VAL A 55 1.27 -2.32 -2.81
N ALA A 56 1.83 -3.25 -3.58
CA ALA A 56 1.45 -3.46 -4.97
C ALA A 56 0.35 -4.53 -5.01
N VAL A 57 -0.87 -4.11 -5.35
CA VAL A 57 -2.07 -4.95 -5.39
C VAL A 57 -2.37 -5.28 -6.85
N THR A 58 -2.24 -6.55 -7.22
CA THR A 58 -2.57 -7.05 -8.56
C THR A 58 -3.92 -7.77 -8.52
N PHE A 59 -4.83 -7.37 -9.41
CA PHE A 59 -6.21 -7.87 -9.40
C PHE A 59 -6.78 -8.00 -10.83
N ASP A 60 -7.87 -8.74 -10.93
CA ASP A 60 -8.62 -8.93 -12.17
C ASP A 60 -9.79 -7.94 -12.26
N PRO A 61 -9.74 -6.92 -13.15
CA PRO A 61 -10.79 -5.91 -13.27
C PRO A 61 -12.15 -6.48 -13.72
N ASP A 62 -12.19 -7.68 -14.31
CA ASP A 62 -13.44 -8.36 -14.68
C ASP A 62 -14.14 -9.00 -13.45
N VAL A 63 -13.43 -9.14 -12.33
CA VAL A 63 -13.94 -9.72 -11.07
C VAL A 63 -14.15 -8.64 -10.00
N ILE A 64 -13.23 -7.68 -9.90
CA ILE A 64 -13.27 -6.56 -8.95
C ILE A 64 -12.79 -5.29 -9.64
N SER A 65 -13.61 -4.25 -9.68
CA SER A 65 -13.28 -3.03 -10.42
C SER A 65 -12.21 -2.20 -9.70
N ASP A 66 -11.53 -1.35 -10.48
CA ASP A 66 -10.57 -0.37 -9.99
C ASP A 66 -11.17 0.52 -8.88
N ASP A 67 -12.44 0.92 -9.04
CA ASP A 67 -13.16 1.74 -8.05
C ASP A 67 -13.29 1.03 -6.70
N VAL A 68 -13.56 -0.28 -6.67
CA VAL A 68 -13.67 -1.03 -5.41
C VAL A 68 -12.30 -1.13 -4.72
N ILE A 69 -11.23 -1.27 -5.49
CA ILE A 69 -9.86 -1.29 -4.94
C ILE A 69 -9.52 0.06 -4.29
N LEU A 70 -9.92 1.17 -4.92
CA LEU A 70 -9.72 2.53 -4.40
C LEU A 70 -10.68 2.86 -3.24
N ASP A 71 -11.93 2.43 -3.29
CA ASP A 71 -12.89 2.60 -2.18
C ASP A 71 -12.40 1.86 -0.93
N ALA A 72 -11.89 0.63 -1.10
CA ALA A 72 -11.23 -0.09 -0.01
C ALA A 72 -10.04 0.72 0.52
N PHE A 73 -9.18 1.25 -0.37
CA PHE A 73 -8.03 2.07 0.03
C PHE A 73 -8.48 3.25 0.91
N PHE A 74 -9.39 4.09 0.41
CA PHE A 74 -9.85 5.29 1.12
C PHE A 74 -10.69 5.01 2.36
N THR A 75 -11.19 3.79 2.54
CA THR A 75 -11.88 3.36 3.77
C THR A 75 -10.89 2.93 4.86
N MET A 76 -9.73 2.39 4.49
CA MET A 76 -8.78 1.75 5.42
C MET A 76 -7.78 2.71 6.06
N HIS A 77 -7.65 3.93 5.56
CA HIS A 77 -6.69 4.92 6.07
C HIS A 77 -7.32 6.32 6.12
N ASP A 78 -6.79 7.21 6.96
CA ASP A 78 -7.17 8.64 6.93
C ASP A 78 -6.25 9.42 5.97
N PRO A 79 -6.71 9.81 4.76
CA PRO A 79 -5.89 10.53 3.78
C PRO A 79 -5.60 11.98 4.15
N ARG A 80 -6.09 12.46 5.30
CA ARG A 80 -5.86 13.84 5.77
C ARG A 80 -4.69 13.96 6.75
N GLN A 81 -4.04 12.84 7.07
CA GLN A 81 -2.90 12.80 7.97
C GLN A 81 -1.60 12.89 7.18
N LEU A 82 -1.00 14.08 7.18
CA LEU A 82 0.30 14.30 6.52
C LEU A 82 1.42 13.61 7.31
N ASN A 83 2.21 12.77 6.64
CA ASN A 83 3.37 12.05 7.18
C ASN A 83 3.06 11.25 8.45
N ARG A 84 1.85 10.66 8.53
CA ARG A 84 1.36 9.88 9.67
C ARG A 84 0.16 9.03 9.28
N GLN A 85 -0.02 7.86 9.93
CA GLN A 85 -1.28 7.14 9.98
C GLN A 85 -1.56 6.65 11.40
N GLY A 86 -2.52 7.28 12.08
CA GLY A 86 -2.79 6.98 13.49
C GLY A 86 -1.58 7.36 14.35
N ASN A 87 -0.94 6.35 14.94
CA ASN A 87 0.26 6.52 15.78
C ASN A 87 1.57 6.23 15.04
N ASP A 88 1.49 5.78 13.79
CA ASP A 88 2.63 5.57 12.89
C ASP A 88 2.98 6.86 12.15
#